data_AF-A0A9P7BVE5-F1
#
_entry.id   AF-A0A9P7BVE5-F1
#
_cell.length_a   1.000
_cell.length_b   1.000
_cell.length_c   1.000
_cell.angle_alpha   90.00
_cell.angle_beta   90.00
_cell.angle_gamma   90.00
#
_symmetry.space_group_name_H-M   'P 1'
#
loop_
_entity.id
_entity.type
_entity.pdbx_description
1 polymer ?
#
loop_
_entity_poly.entity_id
_entity_poly.type
_entity_poly.pdbx_seq_one_letter_code
_entity_poly.pdbx_strand_id
1 'polypeptide(L)'
;MLRNSLNGVFSVYKPKGLNSRKATDYVQLALSNELLGRASSKLKRNELIKIGHGGTLDPLAEGVLVLGVGSGCKQLSNYLKCNKEYIVTAKLGQSTDTFDSEGKVVNQGNIDHLTASLVEETLRAFKGTISQTPPMYALIFSA
;
A
#
# COMPACT_ATOMS: atom_id res chain seq x y z
N MET A 1 -16.57 19.55 -20.48
CA MET A 1 -17.48 18.45 -20.07
C MET A 1 -16.78 17.39 -19.21
N LEU A 2 -15.57 16.91 -19.54
CA LEU A 2 -14.87 15.85 -18.76
C LEU A 2 -14.40 16.24 -17.35
N ARG A 3 -14.17 17.54 -17.07
CA ARG A 3 -13.74 18.03 -15.73
C ARG A 3 -14.72 17.68 -14.60
N ASN A 4 -16.00 17.47 -14.93
CA ASN A 4 -17.05 17.12 -13.97
C ASN A 4 -17.40 15.61 -13.98
N SER A 5 -16.88 14.81 -14.91
CA SER A 5 -17.29 13.40 -15.07
C SER A 5 -16.40 12.41 -14.32
N LEU A 6 -15.13 12.75 -14.04
CA LEU A 6 -14.22 11.83 -13.35
C LEU A 6 -14.30 12.01 -11.83
N ASN A 7 -15.33 11.44 -11.24
CA ASN A 7 -15.55 11.43 -9.79
C ASN A 7 -15.86 10.00 -9.34
N GLY A 8 -15.05 9.45 -8.44
CA GLY A 8 -15.26 8.08 -7.99
C GLY A 8 -14.08 7.47 -7.27
N VAL A 9 -14.22 6.19 -6.96
CA VAL A 9 -13.18 5.35 -6.37
C VAL A 9 -12.76 4.33 -7.41
N PHE A 10 -11.45 4.16 -7.56
CA PHE A 10 -10.83 3.30 -8.56
C PHE A 10 -9.81 2.40 -7.87
N SER A 11 -9.80 1.12 -8.20
CA SER A 11 -8.68 0.23 -7.89
C SER A 11 -7.61 0.40 -8.97
N VAL A 12 -6.37 0.63 -8.54
CA VAL A 12 -5.21 0.62 -9.45
C VAL A 12 -4.19 -0.39 -8.97
N TYR A 13 -3.41 -0.93 -9.90
CA TYR A 13 -2.27 -1.77 -9.56
C TYR A 13 -1.06 -0.89 -9.25
N LYS A 14 -0.52 -0.97 -8.03
CA LYS A 14 0.76 -0.38 -7.65
C LYS A 14 1.86 -1.41 -7.90
N PRO A 15 2.80 -1.18 -8.82
CA PRO A 15 3.93 -2.08 -9.01
C PRO A 15 4.89 -2.04 -7.80
N LYS A 16 5.70 -3.09 -7.68
CA LYS A 16 6.80 -3.16 -6.73
C LYS A 16 7.82 -2.02 -6.95
N GLY A 17 8.42 -1.54 -5.87
CA GLY A 17 9.43 -0.46 -5.84
C GLY A 17 8.85 0.96 -5.84
N LEU A 18 7.55 1.12 -6.09
CA LEU A 18 6.88 2.42 -6.07
C LEU A 18 6.16 2.63 -4.74
N ASN A 19 6.39 3.73 -4.03
CA ASN A 19 5.56 4.04 -2.86
C ASN A 19 4.16 4.52 -3.28
N SER A 20 3.16 4.36 -2.39
CA SER A 20 1.76 4.68 -2.68
C SER A 20 1.54 6.15 -3.07
N ARG A 21 2.34 7.08 -2.51
CA ARG A 21 2.26 8.50 -2.84
C ARG A 21 2.73 8.78 -4.26
N LYS A 22 3.87 8.24 -4.67
CA LYS A 22 4.40 8.37 -6.03
C LYS A 22 3.46 7.75 -7.06
N ALA A 23 2.85 6.59 -6.74
CA ALA A 23 1.81 6.00 -7.58
C ALA A 23 0.60 6.93 -7.75
N THR A 24 0.15 7.54 -6.65
CA THR A 24 -0.95 8.51 -6.67
C THR A 24 -0.58 9.76 -7.48
N ASP A 25 0.62 10.30 -7.31
CA ASP A 25 1.10 11.49 -8.03
C ASP A 25 1.24 11.21 -9.54
N TYR A 26 1.69 10.00 -9.93
CA TYR A 26 1.74 9.58 -11.33
C TYR A 26 0.34 9.58 -11.97
N VAL A 27 -0.63 8.93 -11.32
CA VAL A 27 -2.02 8.89 -11.80
C VAL A 27 -2.63 10.30 -11.82
N GLN A 28 -2.34 11.14 -10.83
CA GLN A 28 -2.79 12.54 -10.80
C GLN A 28 -2.34 13.29 -12.04
N LEU A 29 -1.05 13.20 -12.37
CA LEU A 29 -0.46 13.92 -13.49
C LEU A 29 -0.98 13.40 -14.83
N ALA A 30 -1.03 12.07 -15.01
CA ALA A 30 -1.53 11.44 -16.23
C ALA A 30 -2.98 11.87 -16.52
N LEU A 31 -3.87 11.76 -15.54
CA LEU A 31 -5.27 12.16 -15.69
C LEU A 31 -5.43 13.67 -15.89
N SER A 32 -4.62 14.49 -15.23
CA SER A 32 -4.68 15.95 -15.40
C SER A 32 -4.25 16.37 -16.80
N ASN A 33 -3.20 15.75 -17.35
CA ASN A 33 -2.74 16.00 -18.71
C ASN A 33 -3.80 15.61 -19.75
N GLU A 34 -4.40 14.43 -19.59
CA GLU A 34 -5.46 13.94 -20.47
C GLU A 34 -6.67 14.89 -20.47
N LEU A 35 -7.14 15.29 -19.29
CA LEU A 35 -8.31 16.16 -19.15
C LEU A 35 -8.09 17.60 -19.64
N LEU A 36 -6.85 18.08 -19.60
CA LEU A 36 -6.48 19.41 -20.07
C LEU A 36 -6.04 19.44 -21.54
N GLY A 37 -5.89 18.29 -22.19
CA GLY A 37 -5.35 18.17 -23.55
C GLY A 37 -3.91 18.70 -23.64
N ARG A 38 -3.13 18.61 -22.55
CA ARG A 38 -1.76 19.13 -22.47
C ARG A 38 -0.82 17.97 -22.16
N ALA A 39 0.30 17.87 -22.89
CA ALA A 39 1.40 16.99 -22.54
C ALA A 39 2.47 17.76 -21.71
N SER A 40 2.05 18.41 -20.61
CA SER A 40 2.97 19.23 -19.81
C SER A 40 3.40 18.52 -18.54
N SER A 41 4.71 18.36 -18.36
CA SER A 41 5.30 17.92 -17.09
C SER A 41 5.26 19.01 -15.99
N LYS A 42 4.81 20.23 -16.31
CA LYS A 42 4.80 21.40 -15.41
C LYS A 42 3.40 21.99 -15.18
N LEU A 43 2.39 21.15 -14.98
CA LEU A 43 1.09 21.64 -14.50
C LEU A 43 1.23 22.24 -13.09
N LYS A 44 0.61 23.39 -12.86
CA LYS A 44 0.57 24.01 -11.53
C LYS A 44 -0.32 23.16 -10.62
N ARG A 45 -0.04 23.16 -9.31
CA ARG A 45 -0.74 22.28 -8.36
C ARG A 45 -2.26 22.54 -8.27
N ASN A 46 -2.70 23.76 -8.58
CA ASN A 46 -4.12 24.12 -8.67
C ASN A 46 -4.80 23.72 -10.00
N GLU A 47 -4.02 23.31 -11.01
CA GLU A 47 -4.53 22.77 -12.27
C GLU A 47 -4.72 21.25 -12.21
N LEU A 48 -4.07 20.59 -11.25
CA LEU A 48 -4.15 19.14 -11.05
C LEU A 48 -5.51 18.73 -10.49
N ILE A 49 -6.02 17.59 -10.96
CA ILE A 49 -7.23 17.00 -10.38
C ILE A 49 -6.98 16.56 -8.94
N LYS A 50 -8.02 16.65 -8.11
CA LYS A 50 -7.94 16.14 -6.74
C LYS A 50 -7.93 14.61 -6.75
N ILE A 51 -6.91 14.01 -6.15
CA ILE A 51 -6.80 12.58 -5.95
C ILE A 51 -6.19 12.27 -4.57
N GLY A 52 -6.52 11.11 -4.01
CA GLY A 52 -5.90 10.57 -2.80
C GLY A 52 -6.00 9.05 -2.79
N HIS A 53 -5.32 8.39 -1.86
CA HIS A 53 -5.36 6.93 -1.72
C HIS A 53 -6.01 6.49 -0.39
N GLY A 54 -6.74 5.38 -0.41
CA GLY A 54 -7.52 4.82 0.71
C GLY A 54 -6.79 3.77 1.55
N GLY A 55 -5.48 3.90 1.66
CA GLY A 55 -4.58 2.95 2.32
C GLY A 55 -3.17 3.05 1.74
N THR A 56 -2.18 2.65 2.51
CA THR A 56 -0.77 2.66 2.07
C THR A 56 -0.32 1.23 1.86
N LEU A 57 0.29 0.98 0.71
CA LEU A 57 1.16 -0.16 0.45
C LEU A 57 2.62 0.29 0.55
N ASP A 58 3.44 -0.53 1.19
CA ASP A 58 4.88 -0.32 1.27
C ASP A 58 5.53 -0.34 -0.12
N PRO A 59 6.72 0.26 -0.29
CA PRO A 59 7.43 0.25 -1.57
C PRO A 59 7.68 -1.16 -2.11
N LEU A 60 8.08 -2.11 -1.25
CA LEU A 60 8.35 -3.50 -1.65
C LEU A 60 7.09 -4.30 -2.03
N ALA A 61 5.92 -3.87 -1.57
CA ALA A 61 4.66 -4.53 -1.85
C ALA A 61 4.17 -4.17 -3.25
N GLU A 62 3.28 -4.97 -3.81
CA GLU A 62 2.56 -4.66 -5.04
C GLU A 62 1.10 -5.10 -4.94
N GLY A 63 0.26 -4.65 -5.86
CA GLY A 63 -1.15 -5.03 -5.89
C GLY A 63 -2.09 -3.84 -5.78
N VAL A 64 -3.25 -4.05 -5.15
CA VAL A 64 -4.38 -3.10 -5.22
C VAL A 64 -4.14 -1.87 -4.34
N LEU A 65 -4.07 -0.71 -4.97
CA LEU A 65 -4.12 0.61 -4.34
C LEU A 65 -5.46 1.28 -4.67
N VAL A 66 -6.24 1.59 -3.65
CA VAL A 66 -7.53 2.28 -3.82
C VAL A 66 -7.28 3.77 -3.97
N LEU A 67 -7.70 4.36 -5.09
CA LEU A 67 -7.61 5.80 -5.36
C LEU A 67 -8.99 6.43 -5.40
N GLY A 68 -9.15 7.56 -4.72
CA GLY A 68 -10.35 8.40 -4.80
C GLY A 68 -10.04 9.62 -5.64
N VAL A 69 -10.86 9.89 -6.66
CA VAL A 69 -10.76 11.06 -7.54
C VAL A 69 -11.93 12.00 -7.29
N GLY A 70 -11.65 13.29 -7.14
CA GLY A 70 -12.66 14.32 -6.94
C GLY A 70 -13.51 14.07 -5.68
N SER A 71 -14.83 13.92 -5.84
CA SER A 71 -15.74 13.60 -4.73
C SER A 71 -15.50 12.20 -4.15
N GLY A 72 -14.90 11.28 -4.91
CA GLY A 72 -14.54 9.93 -4.44
C GLY A 72 -13.51 9.94 -3.31
N CYS A 73 -12.70 11.00 -3.16
CA CYS A 73 -11.82 11.16 -2.02
C CYS A 73 -12.56 11.09 -0.67
N LYS A 74 -13.84 11.50 -0.63
CA LYS A 74 -14.67 11.47 0.58
C LYS A 74 -15.04 10.04 1.01
N GLN A 75 -14.92 9.07 0.10
CA GLN A 75 -15.25 7.66 0.36
C GLN A 75 -14.04 6.85 0.82
N LEU A 76 -12.82 7.40 0.76
CA LEU A 76 -11.57 6.67 1.04
C LEU A 76 -11.50 6.09 2.46
N SER A 77 -12.14 6.74 3.44
CA SER A 77 -12.22 6.25 4.82
C SER A 77 -12.91 4.89 4.94
N ASN A 78 -13.86 4.58 4.05
CA ASN A 78 -14.55 3.29 4.04
C ASN A 78 -13.60 2.14 3.66
N TYR A 79 -12.56 2.42 2.88
CA TYR A 79 -11.58 1.44 2.40
C TYR A 79 -10.39 1.25 3.34
N LEU A 80 -10.20 2.17 4.30
CA LEU A 80 -9.25 1.98 5.40
C LEU A 80 -9.72 0.88 6.36
N LYS A 81 -11.03 0.73 6.52
CA LYS A 81 -11.66 -0.24 7.44
C LYS A 81 -12.05 -1.57 6.79
N CYS A 82 -11.81 -1.74 5.50
CA CYS A 82 -12.16 -2.97 4.80
C CYS A 82 -11.18 -4.09 5.15
N ASN A 83 -11.64 -5.33 5.01
CA ASN A 83 -10.75 -6.48 5.03
C ASN A 83 -9.76 -6.38 3.88
N LYS A 84 -8.54 -6.86 4.12
CA LYS A 84 -7.44 -6.87 3.16
C LYS A 84 -6.87 -8.27 3.10
N GLU A 85 -6.50 -8.70 1.90
CA GLU A 85 -5.91 -10.00 1.65
C GLU A 85 -4.51 -9.79 1.07
N TYR A 86 -3.56 -10.59 1.53
CA TYR A 86 -2.16 -10.48 1.18
C TYR A 86 -1.57 -11.85 0.89
N ILE A 87 -0.76 -11.93 -0.15
CA ILE A 87 0.15 -13.06 -0.39
C ILE A 87 1.54 -12.59 0.00
N VAL A 88 2.18 -13.33 0.91
CA VAL A 88 3.48 -12.96 1.48
C VAL A 88 4.44 -14.14 1.36
N THR A 89 5.69 -13.84 1.06
CA THR A 89 6.81 -14.79 1.19
C THR A 89 7.74 -14.27 2.27
N ALA A 90 8.03 -15.09 3.27
CA ALA A 90 8.92 -14.74 4.38
C ALA A 90 10.17 -15.64 4.39
N LYS A 91 11.28 -15.09 4.87
CA LYS A 91 12.52 -15.84 5.10
C LYS A 91 12.64 -16.15 6.59
N LEU A 92 12.60 -17.43 6.95
CA LEU A 92 12.81 -17.89 8.33
C LEU A 92 14.31 -17.88 8.69
N GLY A 93 14.60 -17.69 9.97
CA GLY A 93 15.97 -17.66 10.51
C GLY A 93 16.70 -16.31 10.38
N GLN A 94 16.03 -15.25 9.94
CA GLN A 94 16.61 -13.92 9.80
C GLN A 94 15.61 -12.84 10.20
N SER A 95 16.06 -11.84 10.95
CA SER A 95 15.28 -10.64 11.26
C SER A 95 16.00 -9.37 10.78
N THR A 96 15.22 -8.41 10.29
CA THR A 96 15.70 -7.10 9.84
C THR A 96 15.14 -5.97 10.70
N ASP A 97 15.76 -4.80 10.67
CA ASP A 97 15.31 -3.60 11.41
C ASP A 97 13.97 -3.02 10.91
N THR A 98 13.61 -3.27 9.65
CA THR A 98 12.33 -2.86 9.04
C THR A 98 11.28 -3.97 8.99
N PHE A 99 11.63 -5.19 9.42
CA PHE A 99 10.82 -6.41 9.30
C PHE A 99 10.41 -6.79 7.87
N ASP A 100 11.15 -6.29 6.87
CA ASP A 100 11.02 -6.68 5.48
C ASP A 100 12.39 -7.01 4.86
N SER A 101 12.41 -7.33 3.56
CA SER A 101 13.63 -7.70 2.84
C SER A 101 14.54 -6.52 2.49
N GLU A 102 14.11 -5.27 2.67
CA GLU A 102 14.90 -4.07 2.36
C GLU A 102 15.73 -3.58 3.56
N GLY A 103 15.38 -4.00 4.77
CA GLY A 103 16.09 -3.67 6.00
C GLY A 103 17.45 -4.32 6.17
N LYS A 104 18.23 -3.81 7.13
CA LYS A 104 19.49 -4.40 7.54
C LYS A 104 19.24 -5.59 8.44
N VAL A 105 20.01 -6.66 8.24
CA VAL A 105 19.95 -7.84 9.13
C VAL A 105 20.43 -7.46 10.51
N VAL A 106 19.57 -7.67 11.51
CA VAL A 106 19.88 -7.41 12.93
C VAL A 106 19.98 -8.69 13.74
N ASN A 107 19.43 -9.80 13.24
CA ASN A 107 19.52 -11.10 13.90
C ASN A 107 19.50 -12.25 12.87
N GLN A 108 20.19 -13.33 13.19
CA GLN A 108 20.16 -14.60 12.46
C GLN A 108 20.08 -15.75 13.47
N GLY A 109 19.21 -16.72 13.19
CA GLY A 109 18.98 -17.89 14.05
C GLY A 109 19.18 -19.19 13.28
N ASN A 110 19.52 -20.26 14.01
CA ASN A 110 19.58 -21.60 13.45
C ASN A 110 18.18 -22.05 12.97
N ILE A 111 18.10 -22.66 11.78
CA ILE A 111 16.87 -23.18 11.17
C ILE A 111 16.80 -24.71 11.10
N ASP A 112 17.82 -25.44 11.58
CA ASP A 112 17.89 -26.91 11.49
C ASP A 112 16.69 -27.63 12.13
N HIS A 113 16.08 -27.00 13.13
CA HIS A 113 14.93 -27.54 13.84
C HIS A 113 13.58 -27.27 13.14
N LEU A 114 13.57 -26.47 12.06
CA LEU A 114 12.34 -26.10 11.38
C LEU A 114 11.82 -27.24 10.50
N THR A 115 10.54 -27.53 10.65
CA THR A 115 9.80 -28.47 9.80
C THR A 115 8.55 -27.78 9.26
N ALA A 116 8.02 -28.26 8.13
CA ALA A 116 6.76 -27.73 7.58
C ALA A 116 5.62 -27.82 8.60
N SER A 117 5.52 -28.96 9.31
CA SER A 117 4.52 -29.16 10.37
C SER A 117 4.66 -28.15 11.50
N LEU A 118 5.87 -27.86 11.96
CA LEU A 118 6.10 -26.87 13.02
C LEU A 118 5.66 -25.47 12.59
N VAL A 119 5.96 -25.09 11.35
CA VAL A 119 5.54 -23.79 10.79
C VAL A 119 4.01 -23.72 10.69
N GLU A 120 3.37 -24.75 10.14
CA GLU A 120 1.90 -24.79 10.00
C GLU A 120 1.19 -24.76 11.35
N GLU A 121 1.70 -25.48 12.35
CA GLU A 121 1.16 -25.47 13.71
C GLU A 121 1.29 -24.09 14.35
N THR A 122 2.47 -23.46 14.23
CA THR A 122 2.73 -22.11 14.74
C THR A 122 1.79 -21.08 14.10
N LEU A 123 1.54 -21.18 12.78
CA LEU A 123 0.64 -20.28 12.06
C LEU A 123 -0.81 -20.34 12.55
N ARG A 124 -1.24 -21.42 13.22
CA ARG A 124 -2.60 -21.51 13.79
C ARG A 124 -2.84 -20.47 14.89
N ALA A 125 -1.80 -20.10 15.65
CA ALA A 125 -1.90 -19.08 16.69
C ALA A 125 -2.18 -17.67 16.14
N PHE A 126 -1.98 -17.45 14.83
CA PHE A 126 -2.23 -16.18 14.16
C PHE A 126 -3.60 -16.10 13.48
N LYS A 127 -4.46 -17.11 13.66
CA LYS A 127 -5.83 -17.11 13.11
C LYS A 127 -6.82 -16.58 14.14
N GLY A 128 -7.76 -15.74 13.68
CA GLY A 128 -8.78 -15.11 14.52
C GLY A 128 -8.35 -13.74 15.05
N THR A 129 -8.96 -13.31 16.15
CA THR A 129 -8.63 -12.02 16.78
C THR A 129 -7.36 -12.15 17.60
N ILE A 130 -6.33 -11.39 17.25
CA ILE A 130 -5.05 -11.35 17.95
C ILE A 130 -4.69 -9.91 18.33
N SER A 131 -3.87 -9.75 19.37
CA SER A 131 -3.23 -8.47 19.68
C SER A 131 -1.92 -8.37 18.93
N GLN A 132 -1.73 -7.28 18.18
CA GLN A 132 -0.49 -7.02 17.43
C GLN A 132 0.09 -5.69 17.86
N THR A 133 1.38 -5.69 18.23
CA THR A 133 2.14 -4.46 18.39
C THR A 133 2.58 -3.97 17.01
N PRO A 134 2.22 -2.75 16.58
CA PRO A 134 2.67 -2.21 15.31
C PRO A 134 4.21 -2.16 15.24
N PRO A 135 4.79 -2.40 14.06
CA PRO A 135 6.23 -2.29 13.89
C PRO A 135 6.67 -0.83 13.98
N MET A 136 7.94 -0.60 14.36
CA MET A 136 8.48 0.76 14.53
C MET A 136 8.38 1.58 13.24
N TYR A 137 8.49 0.92 12.08
CA TYR A 137 8.43 1.54 10.75
C TYR A 137 7.03 1.52 10.11
N ALA A 138 5.95 1.47 10.90
CA ALA A 138 4.58 1.62 10.40
C ALA A 138 4.09 3.07 10.40
N LEU A 139 3.27 3.42 9.41
CA LEU A 139 2.37 4.57 9.53
C LEU A 139 1.28 4.21 10.53
N ILE A 140 1.46 4.62 11.79
CA ILE A 140 0.43 4.43 12.82
C ILE A 140 -0.69 5.42 12.55
N PHE A 141 -1.81 4.92 12.01
CA PHE A 141 -3.06 5.66 12.03
C PHE A 141 -3.85 5.21 13.26
N SER A 142 -3.88 6.05 14.31
CA SER A 142 -4.84 5.89 15.39
C SER A 142 -6.24 6.03 14.79
N ALA A 143 -7.05 4.97 14.87
CA ALA A 143 -8.47 5.02 14.55
C ALA A 143 -9.25 5.77 15.64
#